data_AF-A0A5C5ZH73-F1
#
_entry.id   AF-A0A5C5ZH73-F1
#
_cell.length_a   1.000
_cell.length_b   1.000
_cell.length_c   1.000
_cell.angle_alpha   90.00
_cell.angle_beta   90.00
_cell.angle_gamma   90.00
#
_symmetry.space_group_name_H-M   'P 1'
#
loop_
_entity.id
_entity.type
_entity.pdbx_description
1 polymer ?
#
loop_
_entity_poly.entity_id
_entity_poly.type
_entity_poly.pdbx_seq_one_letter_code
_entity_poly.pdbx_strand_id
1 'polypeptide(L)'
;MHLLTQPARSVFLTIVSLSLCCAGATCSTAEAQTSGGVIDRFTKQQIVSGNWKTVDGELVVGDEPASRAIIAAKTPSSYSLTIEFTRREGTNSIGAVLPVGSSQCAFLVSVFNGEAHGIGAIDGQLAKANASTIKPGVLENGHPYRLLIEVDVKGDSATISSTLDGRAFVKWSGKTTSLSMLDMWKLPSTENVGLVTYAPTTFHSISLTPLDPKMRMTQPKSVEVVPTKPTEDATSTVVYDQSHGEPAIEGLMEFASNNGFTVKTLNTAISAEELQQVDLLYIRAPKTRFSRSEVEAVIAFIRRGGSLLLVMDEERRTSLNATAVNDLIKPFGLAFADDTPYLHNCGAICPAGDIHSVDREVPFSGGRAVTGGQPFGFQLDKNGERGQPFATSKDVAGGGRIIILGDGMAAGLMGTPDGQRLSGVSRDPTQTTYWGKDSSVFLTEVIAWTLKNE
;
A
#
# COMPACT_ATOMS: atom_id res chain seq x y z
N MET A 1 32.71 81.88 27.78
CA MET A 1 34.12 81.81 28.20
C MET A 1 34.25 80.58 29.11
N HIS A 2 35.09 79.62 28.70
CA HIS A 2 35.75 78.52 29.46
C HIS A 2 35.73 78.63 31.00
N LEU A 3 35.71 77.57 31.86
CA LEU A 3 36.32 76.22 31.85
C LEU A 3 35.88 75.46 33.16
N LEU A 4 35.89 74.11 33.14
CA LEU A 4 36.24 73.12 34.22
C LEU A 4 35.35 73.04 35.50
N THR A 5 35.14 71.95 36.27
CA THR A 5 35.57 70.53 36.31
C THR A 5 34.81 69.80 37.46
N GLN A 6 34.44 68.52 37.24
CA GLN A 6 34.40 67.35 38.18
C GLN A 6 33.50 67.34 39.47
N PRO A 7 33.27 66.18 40.13
CA PRO A 7 32.97 64.83 39.63
C PRO A 7 31.73 64.17 40.31
N ALA A 8 31.21 63.10 39.71
CA ALA A 8 30.07 62.32 40.20
C ALA A 8 30.47 61.24 41.22
N ARG A 9 29.62 61.06 42.24
CA ARG A 9 29.77 60.09 43.34
C ARG A 9 29.36 58.68 42.95
N SER A 10 30.17 57.74 43.42
CA SER A 10 29.99 56.29 43.41
C SER A 10 28.79 55.86 44.28
N VAL A 11 27.96 54.95 43.77
CA VAL A 11 26.99 54.17 44.56
C VAL A 11 27.39 52.70 44.43
N PHE A 12 27.83 52.14 45.55
CA PHE A 12 28.06 50.71 45.74
C PHE A 12 26.72 49.98 45.78
N LEU A 13 26.51 49.02 44.88
CA LEU A 13 25.47 48.00 45.02
C LEU A 13 26.15 46.65 45.27
N THR A 14 26.03 46.17 46.51
CA THR A 14 26.44 44.84 46.95
C THR A 14 25.51 43.80 46.32
N ILE A 15 25.98 43.09 45.30
CA ILE A 15 25.30 41.88 44.79
C ILE A 15 25.82 40.69 45.58
N VAL A 16 24.89 40.03 46.28
CA VAL A 16 25.09 38.76 46.97
C VAL A 16 25.35 37.67 45.93
N SER A 17 26.54 37.08 45.96
CA SER A 17 26.91 35.89 45.20
C SER A 17 26.10 34.69 45.68
N LEU A 18 25.08 34.30 44.92
CA LEU A 18 24.47 32.98 45.02
C LEU A 18 25.27 32.03 44.11
N SER A 19 26.15 31.24 44.71
CA SER A 19 26.85 30.15 44.03
C SER A 19 25.85 29.08 43.58
N LEU A 20 25.45 29.14 42.31
CA LEU A 20 24.79 28.03 41.65
C LEU A 20 25.87 27.07 41.13
N CYS A 21 25.91 25.85 41.68
CA CYS A 21 26.73 24.77 41.17
C CYS A 21 26.31 24.43 39.73
N CYS A 22 27.05 24.93 38.74
CA CYS A 22 27.00 24.41 37.37
C CYS A 22 27.73 23.06 37.35
N ALA A 23 27.00 21.98 37.65
CA ALA A 23 27.42 20.65 37.26
C ALA A 23 27.41 20.57 35.73
N GLY A 24 28.59 20.38 35.14
CA GLY A 24 28.78 20.28 33.71
C GLY A 24 28.02 19.10 33.13
N ALA A 25 26.90 19.37 32.46
CA ALA A 25 26.39 18.49 31.44
C ALA A 25 27.22 18.75 30.17
N THR A 26 28.23 17.93 29.95
CA THR A 26 28.84 17.79 28.63
C THR A 26 27.75 17.33 27.69
N CYS A 27 27.24 18.25 26.87
CA CYS A 27 26.37 17.95 25.75
C CYS A 27 27.15 17.01 24.83
N SER A 28 26.84 15.72 24.91
CA SER A 28 27.35 14.71 23.99
C SER A 28 26.90 15.13 22.59
N THR A 29 27.86 15.55 21.78
CA THR A 29 27.68 15.73 20.35
C THR A 29 27.14 14.43 19.78
N ALA A 30 25.89 14.47 19.31
CA ALA A 30 25.30 13.38 18.54
C ALA A 30 26.27 13.07 17.40
N GLU A 31 26.90 11.88 17.46
CA GLU A 31 27.65 11.34 16.34
C GLU A 31 26.73 11.32 15.13
N ALA A 32 27.19 11.93 14.04
CA ALA A 32 26.55 11.82 12.75
C ALA A 32 26.39 10.33 12.42
N GLN A 33 25.16 9.83 12.49
CA GLN A 33 24.82 8.49 12.01
C GLN A 33 25.22 8.42 10.55
N THR A 34 26.30 7.68 10.26
CA THR A 34 26.66 7.30 8.90
C THR A 34 25.48 6.53 8.32
N SER A 35 25.02 6.97 7.15
CA SER A 35 23.81 6.51 6.45
C SER A 35 23.89 5.08 5.90
N GLY A 36 24.80 4.25 6.42
CA GLY A 36 24.92 2.84 6.02
C GLY A 36 23.76 2.04 6.59
N GLY A 37 23.07 1.31 5.71
CA GLY A 37 21.93 0.45 6.03
C GLY A 37 22.33 -0.72 6.93
N VAL A 38 21.34 -1.49 7.39
CA VAL A 38 21.58 -2.63 8.31
C VAL A 38 22.52 -3.67 7.68
N ILE A 39 22.45 -3.89 6.37
CA ILE A 39 23.29 -4.85 5.64
C ILE A 39 24.76 -4.41 5.60
N ASP A 40 25.04 -3.11 5.47
CA ASP A 40 26.41 -2.57 5.40
C ASP A 40 27.23 -2.85 6.67
N ARG A 41 26.54 -3.09 7.78
CA ARG A 41 27.14 -3.38 9.09
C ARG A 41 27.06 -4.86 9.47
N PHE A 42 26.61 -5.72 8.56
CA PHE A 42 26.44 -7.14 8.84
C PHE A 42 27.80 -7.84 8.99
N THR A 43 27.96 -8.62 10.06
CA THR A 43 29.20 -9.31 10.41
C THR A 43 28.97 -10.79 10.71
N LYS A 44 30.05 -11.59 10.69
CA LYS A 44 29.96 -13.03 10.98
C LYS A 44 29.44 -13.35 12.38
N GLN A 45 29.63 -12.45 13.34
CA GLN A 45 29.16 -12.61 14.73
C GLN A 45 27.62 -12.60 14.83
N GLN A 46 26.94 -12.08 13.82
CA GLN A 46 25.48 -12.05 13.75
C GLN A 46 24.89 -13.35 13.19
N ILE A 47 25.71 -14.22 12.61
CA ILE A 47 25.26 -15.48 12.05
C ILE A 47 24.98 -16.47 13.19
N VAL A 48 23.74 -16.96 13.27
CA VAL A 48 23.34 -18.01 14.22
C VAL A 48 23.42 -19.38 13.57
N SER A 49 22.98 -19.50 12.31
CA SER A 49 23.05 -20.73 11.50
C SER A 49 22.88 -20.41 10.02
N GLY A 50 23.40 -21.26 9.14
CA GLY A 50 23.36 -21.09 7.68
C GLY A 50 24.58 -20.36 7.11
N ASN A 51 24.75 -20.42 5.78
CA ASN A 51 25.88 -19.81 5.10
C ASN A 51 25.53 -18.40 4.57
N TRP A 52 25.56 -17.41 5.47
CA TRP A 52 25.29 -16.01 5.14
C TRP A 52 26.55 -15.28 4.63
N LYS A 53 26.40 -14.47 3.58
CA LYS A 53 27.47 -13.66 3.01
C LYS A 53 26.92 -12.34 2.48
N THR A 54 27.71 -11.27 2.61
CA THR A 54 27.43 -10.03 1.89
C THR A 54 28.07 -10.10 0.51
N VAL A 55 27.29 -9.88 -0.55
CA VAL A 55 27.73 -9.86 -1.96
C VAL A 55 27.14 -8.60 -2.58
N ASP A 56 28.01 -7.71 -3.09
CA ASP A 56 27.60 -6.46 -3.76
C ASP A 56 26.62 -5.59 -2.95
N GLY A 57 26.75 -5.58 -1.62
CA GLY A 57 25.89 -4.81 -0.71
C GLY A 57 24.58 -5.51 -0.31
N GLU A 58 24.35 -6.74 -0.79
CA GLU A 58 23.18 -7.55 -0.46
C GLU A 58 23.57 -8.70 0.46
N LEU A 59 22.61 -9.18 1.27
CA LEU A 59 22.83 -10.32 2.14
C LEU A 59 22.26 -11.60 1.50
N VAL A 60 23.14 -12.53 1.15
CA VAL A 60 22.81 -13.78 0.47
C VAL A 60 22.96 -14.96 1.42
N VAL A 61 22.02 -15.90 1.34
CA VAL A 61 22.04 -17.15 2.10
C VAL A 61 21.74 -18.36 1.22
N GLY A 62 22.40 -19.48 1.53
CA GLY A 62 22.29 -20.76 0.83
C GLY A 62 20.98 -21.50 1.10
N ASP A 63 20.95 -22.78 0.71
CA ASP A 63 19.80 -23.69 0.86
C ASP A 63 19.78 -24.40 2.22
N GLU A 64 20.61 -23.97 3.19
CA GLU A 64 20.68 -24.66 4.47
C GLU A 64 19.38 -24.52 5.26
N PRO A 65 18.89 -25.63 5.84
CA PRO A 65 17.65 -25.63 6.60
C PRO A 65 17.77 -24.74 7.84
N ALA A 66 16.72 -23.98 8.10
CA ALA A 66 16.60 -23.09 9.25
C ALA A 66 17.80 -22.15 9.42
N SER A 67 18.19 -21.47 8.35
CA SER A 67 19.20 -20.42 8.39
C SER A 67 18.68 -19.21 9.19
N ARG A 68 19.53 -18.66 10.08
CA ARG A 68 19.17 -17.57 11.01
C ARG A 68 20.32 -16.60 11.20
N ALA A 69 20.01 -15.31 11.21
CA ALA A 69 20.97 -14.26 11.55
C ALA A 69 20.32 -13.12 12.35
N ILE A 70 21.08 -12.48 13.24
CA ILE A 70 20.66 -11.32 14.03
C ILE A 70 20.91 -10.04 13.24
N ILE A 71 19.93 -9.15 13.14
CA ILE A 71 20.10 -7.88 12.39
C ILE A 71 20.14 -6.64 13.29
N ALA A 72 19.68 -6.73 14.53
CA ALA A 72 19.78 -5.66 15.51
C ALA A 72 20.08 -6.22 16.90
N ALA A 73 20.97 -5.55 17.65
CA ALA A 73 21.39 -5.94 18.99
C ALA A 73 20.50 -5.37 20.12
N LYS A 74 19.63 -4.41 19.80
CA LYS A 74 18.64 -3.85 20.72
C LYS A 74 17.45 -3.29 19.94
N THR A 75 16.30 -3.93 20.08
CA THR A 75 15.08 -3.53 19.38
C THR A 75 14.22 -2.61 20.27
N PRO A 76 13.68 -1.50 19.74
CA PRO A 76 12.69 -0.69 20.47
C PRO A 76 11.48 -1.53 20.87
N SER A 77 10.74 -1.13 21.92
CA SER A 77 9.56 -1.89 22.35
C SER A 77 8.46 -1.95 21.28
N SER A 78 8.27 -0.86 20.54
CA SER A 78 7.42 -0.80 19.34
C SER A 78 8.24 -0.30 18.16
N TYR A 79 8.13 -0.97 17.02
CA TYR A 79 8.97 -0.72 15.86
C TYR A 79 8.29 -1.11 14.55
N SER A 80 8.84 -0.59 13.45
CA SER A 80 8.57 -1.00 12.08
C SER A 80 9.82 -1.62 11.48
N LEU A 81 9.65 -2.75 10.79
CA LEU A 81 10.68 -3.54 10.14
C LEU A 81 10.32 -3.69 8.66
N THR A 82 11.15 -3.14 7.78
CA THR A 82 11.03 -3.34 6.33
C THR A 82 12.11 -4.29 5.85
N ILE A 83 11.72 -5.28 5.05
CA ILE A 83 12.62 -6.27 4.45
C ILE A 83 12.29 -6.36 2.97
N GLU A 84 13.27 -6.11 2.12
CA GLU A 84 13.18 -6.42 0.69
C GLU A 84 13.98 -7.68 0.41
N PHE A 85 13.36 -8.67 -0.21
CA PHE A 85 13.99 -9.97 -0.45
C PHE A 85 13.50 -10.61 -1.74
N THR A 86 14.34 -11.47 -2.31
CA THR A 86 13.98 -12.35 -3.42
C THR A 86 14.24 -13.80 -3.01
N ARG A 87 13.21 -14.65 -3.10
CA ARG A 87 13.42 -16.10 -3.02
C ARG A 87 13.97 -16.56 -4.36
N ARG A 88 15.15 -17.18 -4.37
CA ARG A 88 15.80 -17.61 -5.61
C ARG A 88 15.20 -18.90 -6.14
N GLU A 89 14.88 -19.84 -5.24
CA GLU A 89 14.29 -21.14 -5.59
C GLU A 89 13.57 -21.79 -4.39
N GLY A 90 12.84 -22.88 -4.66
CA GLY A 90 12.10 -23.66 -3.66
C GLY A 90 10.73 -23.07 -3.31
N THR A 91 10.10 -23.65 -2.27
CA THR A 91 8.76 -23.26 -1.77
C THR A 91 8.75 -23.01 -0.26
N ASN A 92 9.93 -22.97 0.33
CA ASN A 92 10.13 -22.94 1.77
C ASN A 92 10.11 -21.51 2.34
N SER A 93 10.11 -21.44 3.67
CA SER A 93 9.79 -20.23 4.40
C SER A 93 10.88 -19.18 4.37
N ILE A 94 10.49 -17.91 4.27
CA ILE A 94 11.34 -16.73 4.50
C ILE A 94 10.65 -15.88 5.57
N GLY A 95 11.39 -15.10 6.34
CA GLY A 95 10.77 -14.12 7.22
C GLY A 95 11.71 -13.54 8.26
N ALA A 96 11.13 -13.18 9.40
CA ALA A 96 11.82 -12.54 10.49
C ALA A 96 11.44 -13.14 11.85
N VAL A 97 12.35 -13.01 12.80
CA VAL A 97 12.11 -13.27 14.22
C VAL A 97 11.91 -11.91 14.90
N LEU A 98 10.81 -11.78 15.63
CA LEU A 98 10.31 -10.53 16.20
C LEU A 98 10.30 -10.59 17.74
N PRO A 99 11.07 -9.72 18.41
CA PRO A 99 10.86 -9.41 19.83
C PRO A 99 9.50 -8.75 20.05
N VAL A 100 8.70 -9.28 20.98
CA VAL A 100 7.37 -8.75 21.31
C VAL A 100 7.19 -8.75 22.83
N GLY A 101 7.55 -7.63 23.46
CA GLY A 101 7.61 -7.54 24.92
C GLY A 101 8.68 -8.48 25.49
N SER A 102 8.30 -9.35 26.42
CA SER A 102 9.19 -10.40 26.97
C SER A 102 9.19 -11.70 26.15
N SER A 103 8.39 -11.76 25.08
CA SER A 103 8.24 -12.94 24.22
C SER A 103 8.93 -12.73 22.87
N GLN A 104 9.00 -13.79 22.08
CA GLN A 104 9.49 -13.76 20.70
C GLN A 104 8.60 -14.64 19.82
N CYS A 105 8.37 -14.24 18.57
CA CYS A 105 7.71 -15.08 17.57
C CYS A 105 8.37 -14.95 16.20
N ALA A 106 8.20 -15.95 15.33
CA ALA A 106 8.57 -15.84 13.94
C ALA A 106 7.41 -15.25 13.13
N PHE A 107 7.68 -14.37 12.20
CA PHE A 107 6.78 -13.96 11.13
C PHE A 107 7.29 -14.60 9.85
N LEU A 108 6.47 -15.43 9.20
CA LEU A 108 6.94 -16.28 8.11
C LEU A 108 6.02 -16.18 6.90
N VAL A 109 6.63 -16.12 5.72
CA VAL A 109 5.98 -16.23 4.42
C VAL A 109 6.35 -17.56 3.76
N SER A 110 5.41 -18.20 3.07
CA SER A 110 5.61 -19.49 2.40
C SER A 110 6.04 -20.62 3.31
N VAL A 111 5.41 -20.71 4.48
CA VAL A 111 5.61 -21.85 5.39
C VAL A 111 4.96 -23.11 4.85
N PHE A 112 5.49 -24.26 5.28
CA PHE A 112 4.96 -25.58 4.95
C PHE A 112 4.85 -25.80 3.43
N ASN A 113 5.94 -25.53 2.70
CA ASN A 113 6.00 -25.65 1.23
C ASN A 113 4.97 -24.77 0.50
N GLY A 114 4.74 -23.55 0.99
CA GLY A 114 3.80 -22.61 0.38
C GLY A 114 2.34 -22.85 0.76
N GLU A 115 2.05 -23.63 1.80
CA GLU A 115 0.68 -23.81 2.28
C GLU A 115 0.12 -22.53 2.90
N ALA A 116 0.93 -21.80 3.67
CA ALA A 116 0.48 -20.64 4.41
C ALA A 116 1.52 -19.52 4.58
N HIS A 117 1.05 -18.36 5.02
CA HIS A 117 1.82 -17.30 5.67
C HIS A 117 1.27 -17.07 7.08
N GLY A 118 2.05 -16.45 7.96
CA GLY A 118 1.55 -16.02 9.27
C GLY A 118 2.62 -15.92 10.36
N ILE A 119 2.15 -15.71 11.59
CA ILE A 119 2.96 -15.78 12.80
C ILE A 119 3.16 -17.25 13.16
N GLY A 120 4.40 -17.64 13.40
CA GLY A 120 4.87 -19.02 13.55
C GLY A 120 4.07 -19.84 14.55
N ALA A 121 3.82 -19.30 15.75
CA ALA A 121 2.97 -19.93 16.75
C ALA A 121 2.20 -18.91 17.61
N ILE A 122 0.90 -19.15 17.79
CA ILE A 122 -0.01 -18.38 18.66
C ILE A 122 -0.85 -19.39 19.45
N ASP A 123 -0.86 -19.28 20.78
CA ASP A 123 -1.59 -20.16 21.70
C ASP A 123 -1.30 -21.66 21.44
N GLY A 124 -0.04 -21.96 21.11
CA GLY A 124 0.41 -23.32 20.77
C GLY A 124 0.05 -23.80 19.36
N GLN A 125 -0.70 -23.02 18.58
CA GLN A 125 -1.09 -23.35 17.22
C GLN A 125 -0.13 -22.76 16.18
N LEU A 126 0.27 -23.56 15.20
CA LEU A 126 1.19 -23.16 14.14
C LEU A 126 0.54 -22.23 13.10
N ALA A 127 1.37 -21.53 12.33
CA ALA A 127 0.99 -20.59 11.27
C ALA A 127 0.05 -21.15 10.17
N LYS A 128 -0.15 -22.47 10.08
CA LYS A 128 -1.11 -23.09 9.14
C LYS A 128 -2.54 -23.19 9.67
N ALA A 129 -2.74 -22.93 10.96
CA ALA A 129 -4.00 -23.15 11.66
C ALA A 129 -4.34 -22.09 12.72
N ASN A 130 -3.45 -21.13 12.99
CA ASN A 130 -3.70 -20.11 14.00
C ASN A 130 -4.40 -18.87 13.42
N ALA A 131 -4.76 -17.92 14.29
CA ALA A 131 -5.53 -16.72 13.93
C ALA A 131 -4.84 -15.76 12.94
N SER A 132 -3.56 -15.97 12.63
CA SER A 132 -2.79 -15.14 11.68
C SER A 132 -2.61 -15.80 10.30
N THR A 133 -3.18 -16.99 10.11
CA THR A 133 -2.99 -17.81 8.90
C THR A 133 -3.55 -17.11 7.66
N ILE A 134 -2.73 -17.01 6.61
CA ILE A 134 -3.17 -16.64 5.25
C ILE A 134 -2.87 -17.81 4.32
N LYS A 135 -3.83 -18.19 3.48
CA LYS A 135 -3.68 -19.23 2.45
C LYS A 135 -4.20 -18.72 1.10
N PRO A 136 -3.62 -19.15 -0.03
CA PRO A 136 -2.41 -19.97 -0.12
C PRO A 136 -1.15 -19.21 0.34
N GLY A 137 -0.10 -19.95 0.70
CA GLY A 137 1.17 -19.41 1.17
C GLY A 137 2.20 -19.15 0.08
N VAL A 138 1.81 -19.02 -1.19
CA VAL A 138 2.75 -19.14 -2.30
C VAL A 138 3.49 -17.83 -2.55
N LEU A 139 4.81 -17.92 -2.69
CA LEU A 139 5.63 -16.88 -3.31
C LEU A 139 6.08 -17.34 -4.70
N GLU A 140 6.32 -16.40 -5.57
CA GLU A 140 6.99 -16.58 -6.86
C GLU A 140 8.52 -16.52 -6.66
N ASN A 141 9.25 -17.42 -7.32
CA ASN A 141 10.71 -17.41 -7.28
C ASN A 141 11.25 -16.38 -8.26
N GLY A 142 12.29 -15.64 -7.88
CA GLY A 142 12.87 -14.57 -8.67
C GLY A 142 12.12 -13.23 -8.59
N HIS A 143 10.95 -13.20 -7.94
CA HIS A 143 10.20 -11.96 -7.70
C HIS A 143 10.75 -11.22 -6.47
N PRO A 144 11.07 -9.91 -6.60
CA PRO A 144 11.45 -9.08 -5.47
C PRO A 144 10.22 -8.71 -4.64
N TYR A 145 10.20 -9.13 -3.38
CA TYR A 145 9.17 -8.82 -2.41
C TYR A 145 9.61 -7.73 -1.45
N ARG A 146 8.67 -6.90 -1.02
CA ARG A 146 8.81 -5.95 0.07
C ARG A 146 7.84 -6.27 1.20
N LEU A 147 8.38 -6.74 2.31
CA LEU A 147 7.64 -7.06 3.53
C LEU A 147 7.85 -5.96 4.58
N LEU A 148 6.77 -5.27 4.93
CA LEU A 148 6.72 -4.31 6.03
C LEU A 148 6.01 -4.96 7.22
N ILE A 149 6.60 -4.93 8.41
CA ILE A 149 6.02 -5.45 9.64
C ILE A 149 6.09 -4.39 10.73
N GLU A 150 4.95 -4.07 11.33
CA GLU A 150 4.87 -3.24 12.52
C GLU A 150 4.54 -4.09 13.75
N VAL A 151 5.28 -3.84 14.81
CA VAL A 151 5.07 -4.42 16.14
C VAL A 151 4.79 -3.27 17.11
N ASP A 152 3.59 -3.24 17.67
CA ASP A 152 3.17 -2.25 18.66
C ASP A 152 2.87 -2.94 19.99
N VAL A 153 3.77 -2.78 20.97
CA VAL A 153 3.64 -3.38 22.30
C VAL A 153 3.06 -2.37 23.29
N LYS A 154 2.02 -2.78 24.03
CA LYS A 154 1.35 -1.99 25.07
C LYS A 154 1.12 -2.86 26.31
N GLY A 155 2.03 -2.75 27.27
CA GLY A 155 1.97 -3.57 28.49
C GLY A 155 2.14 -5.05 28.19
N ASP A 156 1.15 -5.87 28.57
CA ASP A 156 1.10 -7.31 28.32
C ASP A 156 0.43 -7.67 26.98
N SER A 157 0.06 -6.67 26.17
CA SER A 157 -0.58 -6.84 24.88
C SER A 157 0.31 -6.34 23.74
N ALA A 158 0.11 -6.89 22.54
CA ALA A 158 0.75 -6.41 21.33
C ALA A 158 -0.19 -6.49 20.12
N THR A 159 0.09 -5.65 19.14
CA THR A 159 -0.43 -5.73 17.78
C THR A 159 0.74 -5.98 16.83
N ILE A 160 0.57 -6.96 15.93
CA ILE A 160 1.48 -7.21 14.81
C ILE A 160 0.68 -7.00 13.53
N SER A 161 1.09 -6.07 12.69
CA SER A 161 0.49 -5.81 11.37
C SER A 161 1.56 -5.82 10.29
N SER A 162 1.20 -6.21 9.07
CA SER A 162 2.15 -6.21 7.97
C SER A 162 1.51 -5.89 6.62
N THR A 163 2.36 -5.48 5.68
CA THR A 163 2.06 -5.49 4.25
C THR A 163 3.07 -6.31 3.48
N LEU A 164 2.63 -6.98 2.42
CA LEU A 164 3.50 -7.57 1.39
C LEU A 164 3.24 -6.83 0.08
N ASP A 165 4.29 -6.24 -0.49
CA ASP A 165 4.22 -5.37 -1.69
C ASP A 165 3.19 -4.24 -1.54
N GLY A 166 3.14 -3.65 -0.34
CA GLY A 166 2.22 -2.56 0.00
C GLY A 166 0.77 -2.99 0.24
N ARG A 167 0.42 -4.26 0.04
CA ARG A 167 -0.93 -4.80 0.32
C ARG A 167 -1.02 -5.27 1.77
N ALA A 168 -2.11 -4.94 2.46
CA ALA A 168 -2.37 -5.45 3.81
C ALA A 168 -2.27 -6.98 3.82
N PHE A 169 -1.53 -7.51 4.79
CA PHE A 169 -1.14 -8.92 4.79
C PHE A 169 -1.60 -9.59 6.08
N VAL A 170 -0.75 -9.69 7.10
CA VAL A 170 -1.12 -10.30 8.39
C VAL A 170 -1.49 -9.20 9.38
N LYS A 171 -2.56 -9.42 10.15
CA LYS A 171 -2.87 -8.61 11.35
C LYS A 171 -3.25 -9.51 12.50
N TRP A 172 -2.62 -9.31 13.64
CA TRP A 172 -2.91 -10.00 14.88
C TRP A 172 -2.84 -9.04 16.07
N SER A 173 -3.67 -9.26 17.08
CA SER A 173 -3.59 -8.54 18.36
C SER A 173 -3.97 -9.48 19.49
N GLY A 174 -3.23 -9.43 20.59
CA GLY A 174 -3.44 -10.32 21.72
C GLY A 174 -2.41 -10.13 22.81
N LYS A 175 -2.39 -11.05 23.77
CA LYS A 175 -1.39 -11.05 24.85
C LYS A 175 -0.04 -11.45 24.29
N THR A 176 1.03 -10.80 24.73
CA THR A 176 2.41 -11.17 24.34
C THR A 176 2.76 -12.60 24.77
N THR A 177 2.12 -13.11 25.82
CA THR A 177 2.27 -14.50 26.29
C THR A 177 1.58 -15.55 25.41
N SER A 178 0.69 -15.13 24.51
CA SER A 178 0.10 -16.03 23.49
C SER A 178 1.10 -16.34 22.38
N LEU A 179 2.09 -15.49 22.17
CA LEU A 179 3.13 -15.69 21.17
C LEU A 179 4.19 -16.66 21.68
N SER A 180 4.59 -17.59 20.82
CA SER A 180 5.68 -18.51 21.12
C SER A 180 6.59 -18.74 19.91
N MET A 181 7.76 -19.33 20.19
CA MET A 181 8.80 -19.58 19.20
C MET A 181 9.08 -21.08 19.12
N LEU A 182 9.11 -21.62 17.90
CA LEU A 182 9.61 -22.97 17.66
C LEU A 182 11.12 -23.02 17.90
N ASP A 183 11.61 -24.11 18.50
CA ASP A 183 13.03 -24.22 18.88
C ASP A 183 13.99 -23.97 17.71
N MET A 184 13.64 -24.45 16.52
CA MET A 184 14.41 -24.24 15.30
C MET A 184 14.49 -22.77 14.84
N TRP A 185 13.69 -21.86 15.39
CA TRP A 185 13.70 -20.44 15.04
C TRP A 185 14.24 -19.54 16.14
N LYS A 186 14.60 -20.10 17.31
CA LYS A 186 15.14 -19.34 18.43
C LYS A 186 16.46 -18.66 18.06
N LEU A 187 16.56 -17.39 18.46
CA LEU A 187 17.81 -16.65 18.47
C LEU A 187 18.48 -16.74 19.85
N PRO A 188 19.80 -16.52 19.96
CA PRO A 188 20.50 -16.47 21.25
C PRO A 188 19.96 -15.42 22.24
N SER A 189 19.30 -14.37 21.74
CA SER A 189 18.65 -13.33 22.54
C SER A 189 17.23 -13.11 22.06
N THR A 190 16.30 -12.94 23.00
CA THR A 190 14.90 -12.60 22.75
C THR A 190 14.69 -11.12 22.43
N GLU A 191 15.69 -10.26 22.69
CA GLU A 191 15.61 -8.81 22.47
C GLU A 191 16.01 -8.39 21.04
N ASN A 192 16.45 -9.34 20.23
CA ASN A 192 17.00 -9.09 18.91
C ASN A 192 16.01 -9.46 17.82
N VAL A 193 15.90 -8.58 16.81
CA VAL A 193 15.29 -8.96 15.53
C VAL A 193 16.29 -9.80 14.75
N GLY A 194 15.80 -10.84 14.09
CA GLY A 194 16.61 -11.64 13.17
C GLY A 194 15.90 -11.94 11.87
N LEU A 195 16.67 -12.34 10.87
CA LEU A 195 16.17 -12.93 9.63
C LEU A 195 16.15 -14.44 9.77
N VAL A 196 15.17 -15.06 9.14
CA VAL A 196 15.06 -16.50 9.07
C VAL A 196 14.70 -16.93 7.66
N THR A 197 15.29 -18.04 7.22
CA THR A 197 14.89 -18.66 5.97
C THR A 197 15.15 -20.16 5.98
N TYR A 198 14.40 -20.86 5.13
CA TYR A 198 14.54 -22.26 4.81
C TYR A 198 14.66 -22.44 3.28
N ALA A 199 15.01 -21.36 2.57
CA ALA A 199 15.17 -21.33 1.12
C ALA A 199 16.35 -20.41 0.73
N PRO A 200 17.01 -20.67 -0.41
CA PRO A 200 17.98 -19.73 -0.99
C PRO A 200 17.35 -18.36 -1.19
N THR A 201 17.88 -17.37 -0.49
CA THR A 201 17.28 -16.03 -0.40
C THR A 201 18.36 -14.97 -0.57
N THR A 202 18.02 -13.90 -1.28
CA THR A 202 18.76 -12.65 -1.28
C THR A 202 17.93 -11.61 -0.54
N PHE A 203 18.53 -10.94 0.44
CA PHE A 203 17.94 -9.77 1.11
C PHE A 203 18.61 -8.52 0.57
N HIS A 204 17.82 -7.66 -0.06
CA HIS A 204 18.29 -6.45 -0.77
C HIS A 204 18.41 -5.27 0.18
N SER A 205 17.43 -5.10 1.06
CA SER A 205 17.42 -4.01 2.03
C SER A 205 16.69 -4.42 3.30
N ILE A 206 17.14 -3.86 4.42
CA ILE A 206 16.57 -4.10 5.74
C ILE A 206 16.62 -2.78 6.50
N SER A 207 15.46 -2.35 7.02
CA SER A 207 15.38 -1.17 7.87
C SER A 207 14.57 -1.48 9.13
N LEU A 208 15.02 -0.93 10.26
CA LEU A 208 14.35 -1.05 11.55
C LEU A 208 14.21 0.35 12.13
N THR A 209 12.97 0.79 12.34
CA THR A 209 12.67 2.15 12.80
C THR A 209 11.79 2.07 14.05
N PRO A 210 12.05 2.86 15.10
CA PRO A 210 11.10 3.01 16.21
C PRO A 210 9.71 3.43 15.69
N LEU A 211 8.64 2.84 16.22
CA LEU A 211 7.30 3.13 15.75
C LEU A 211 6.77 4.41 16.42
N ASP A 212 6.62 5.47 15.64
CA ASP A 212 5.87 6.66 16.07
C ASP A 212 4.36 6.31 16.09
N PRO A 213 3.62 6.62 17.18
CA PRO A 213 2.18 6.44 17.23
C PRO A 213 1.41 7.03 16.03
N LYS A 214 1.93 8.08 15.38
CA LYS A 214 1.36 8.71 14.17
C LYS A 214 1.67 7.95 12.88
N MET A 215 2.70 7.10 12.87
CA MET A 215 3.12 6.31 11.71
C MET A 215 2.55 4.90 11.70
N ARG A 216 1.81 4.52 12.74
CA ARG A 216 1.13 3.23 12.81
C ARG A 216 0.29 3.02 11.57
N MET A 217 0.40 1.84 10.96
CA MET A 217 -0.56 1.32 10.00
C MET A 217 -1.94 1.32 10.63
N THR A 218 -2.64 2.43 10.46
CA THR A 218 -4.07 2.48 10.74
C THR A 218 -4.69 1.59 9.69
N GLN A 219 -5.33 0.52 10.15
CA GLN A 219 -6.35 -0.10 9.32
C GLN A 219 -7.22 1.04 8.78
N PRO A 220 -7.64 1.02 7.50
CA PRO A 220 -8.87 1.71 7.15
C PRO A 220 -9.84 1.32 8.25
N LYS A 221 -10.44 2.31 8.94
CA LYS A 221 -11.53 2.02 9.87
C LYS A 221 -12.34 0.96 9.15
N SER A 222 -12.42 -0.23 9.73
CA SER A 222 -13.42 -1.20 9.31
C SER A 222 -14.70 -0.41 9.44
N VAL A 223 -15.17 0.13 8.31
CA VAL A 223 -16.56 0.46 8.15
C VAL A 223 -17.21 -0.83 8.60
N GLU A 224 -18.01 -0.77 9.66
CA GLU A 224 -18.93 -1.85 9.95
C GLU A 224 -19.76 -1.99 8.70
N VAL A 225 -19.31 -2.83 7.77
CA VAL A 225 -20.19 -3.61 6.95
C VAL A 225 -20.90 -4.43 8.00
N VAL A 226 -22.07 -3.92 8.41
CA VAL A 226 -23.05 -4.69 9.17
C VAL A 226 -23.04 -6.06 8.50
N PRO A 227 -22.65 -7.14 9.19
CA PRO A 227 -22.70 -8.45 8.59
C PRO A 227 -24.19 -8.76 8.43
N THR A 228 -24.74 -8.40 7.28
CA THR A 228 -25.91 -9.07 6.75
C THR A 228 -25.47 -10.51 6.65
N LYS A 229 -26.03 -11.32 7.55
CA LYS A 229 -26.03 -12.77 7.51
C LYS A 229 -25.96 -13.22 6.05
N PRO A 230 -25.01 -14.09 5.65
CA PRO A 230 -24.93 -14.52 4.26
C PRO A 230 -26.30 -15.09 3.88
N THR A 231 -27.05 -14.35 3.07
CA THR A 231 -28.02 -14.96 2.19
C THR A 231 -27.18 -15.70 1.18
N GLU A 232 -27.21 -17.03 1.24
CA GLU A 232 -26.90 -17.86 0.09
C GLU A 232 -27.58 -17.23 -1.14
N ASP A 233 -26.87 -17.23 -2.27
CA ASP A 233 -27.33 -16.86 -3.63
C ASP A 233 -27.09 -15.40 -4.10
N ALA A 234 -25.81 -15.10 -4.41
CA ALA A 234 -25.31 -14.54 -5.68
C ALA A 234 -24.06 -13.67 -5.45
N THR A 235 -22.88 -14.18 -5.80
CA THR A 235 -21.66 -13.36 -5.97
C THR A 235 -21.86 -12.37 -7.11
N SER A 236 -21.57 -11.08 -6.89
CA SER A 236 -21.64 -10.08 -7.95
C SER A 236 -20.73 -10.45 -9.13
N THR A 237 -21.19 -10.15 -10.35
CA THR A 237 -20.49 -10.46 -11.60
C THR A 237 -20.00 -9.19 -12.26
N VAL A 238 -18.68 -9.07 -12.39
CA VAL A 238 -18.00 -8.01 -13.12
C VAL A 238 -17.57 -8.56 -14.48
N VAL A 239 -17.90 -7.86 -15.55
CA VAL A 239 -17.33 -8.11 -16.89
C VAL A 239 -16.20 -7.13 -17.12
N TYR A 240 -14.99 -7.63 -17.36
CA TYR A 240 -13.87 -6.83 -17.84
C TYR A 240 -13.79 -6.91 -19.37
N ASP A 241 -14.01 -5.80 -20.05
CA ASP A 241 -13.93 -5.74 -21.51
C ASP A 241 -12.47 -5.67 -21.98
N GLN A 242 -12.15 -6.54 -22.95
CA GLN A 242 -10.88 -6.58 -23.67
C GLN A 242 -11.08 -6.59 -25.20
N SER A 243 -12.32 -6.41 -25.66
CA SER A 243 -12.67 -6.49 -27.08
C SER A 243 -12.15 -5.32 -27.92
N HIS A 244 -11.72 -4.21 -27.28
CA HIS A 244 -11.18 -3.03 -27.92
C HIS A 244 -9.70 -2.79 -27.63
N GLY A 245 -8.95 -3.82 -27.20
CA GLY A 245 -7.50 -3.75 -26.99
C GLY A 245 -7.09 -3.21 -25.62
N GLU A 246 -7.97 -3.32 -24.63
CA GLU A 246 -7.71 -3.02 -23.24
C GLU A 246 -6.58 -3.90 -22.71
N PRO A 247 -5.59 -3.32 -22.00
CA PRO A 247 -4.52 -4.10 -21.39
C PRO A 247 -5.08 -5.03 -20.31
N ALA A 248 -4.47 -6.20 -20.12
CA ALA A 248 -4.79 -7.00 -18.93
C ALA A 248 -4.49 -6.21 -17.65
N ILE A 249 -5.29 -6.42 -16.60
CA ILE A 249 -5.02 -5.88 -15.27
C ILE A 249 -4.43 -7.02 -14.44
N GLU A 250 -3.13 -6.92 -14.19
CA GLU A 250 -2.43 -7.87 -13.34
C GLU A 250 -3.06 -7.92 -11.94
N GLY A 251 -3.33 -9.13 -11.44
CA GLY A 251 -3.97 -9.33 -10.13
C GLY A 251 -5.48 -9.07 -10.08
N LEU A 252 -6.17 -8.75 -11.19
CA LEU A 252 -7.61 -8.47 -11.16
C LEU A 252 -8.45 -9.65 -10.64
N MET A 253 -8.13 -10.89 -11.02
CA MET A 253 -8.83 -12.09 -10.54
C MET A 253 -8.62 -12.32 -9.03
N GLU A 254 -7.39 -12.11 -8.56
CA GLU A 254 -7.04 -12.18 -7.14
C GLU A 254 -7.78 -11.09 -6.35
N PHE A 255 -7.76 -9.85 -6.87
CA PHE A 255 -8.49 -8.72 -6.32
C PHE A 255 -9.99 -9.03 -6.23
N ALA A 256 -10.59 -9.60 -7.27
CA ALA A 256 -12.00 -9.98 -7.27
C ALA A 256 -12.33 -11.00 -6.18
N SER A 257 -11.51 -12.06 -6.08
CA SER A 257 -11.64 -13.09 -5.03
C SER A 257 -11.56 -12.49 -3.63
N ASN A 258 -10.63 -11.56 -3.40
CA ASN A 258 -10.44 -10.91 -2.10
C ASN A 258 -11.57 -9.94 -1.73
N ASN A 259 -12.36 -9.50 -2.71
CA ASN A 259 -13.43 -8.52 -2.52
C ASN A 259 -14.84 -9.10 -2.78
N GLY A 260 -14.96 -10.42 -2.91
CA GLY A 260 -16.25 -11.11 -2.93
C GLY A 260 -17.06 -10.96 -4.22
N PHE A 261 -16.40 -10.76 -5.36
CA PHE A 261 -17.05 -10.73 -6.68
C PHE A 261 -16.29 -11.62 -7.68
N THR A 262 -16.95 -11.94 -8.79
CA THR A 262 -16.36 -12.70 -9.89
C THR A 262 -16.04 -11.79 -11.06
N VAL A 263 -14.99 -12.10 -11.81
CA VAL A 263 -14.63 -11.38 -13.03
C VAL A 263 -14.70 -12.33 -14.22
N LYS A 264 -15.44 -11.93 -15.24
CA LYS A 264 -15.44 -12.54 -16.57
C LYS A 264 -14.75 -11.59 -17.53
N THR A 265 -13.73 -12.08 -18.22
CA THR A 265 -13.11 -11.34 -19.33
C THR A 265 -13.93 -11.52 -20.60
N LEU A 266 -14.27 -10.42 -21.26
CA LEU A 266 -14.94 -10.41 -22.55
C LEU A 266 -13.95 -10.02 -23.66
N ASN A 267 -13.73 -10.91 -24.62
CA ASN A 267 -12.81 -10.67 -25.76
C ASN A 267 -13.53 -10.48 -27.10
N THR A 268 -14.86 -10.35 -27.05
CA THR A 268 -15.74 -10.18 -28.21
C THR A 268 -16.58 -8.94 -28.02
N ALA A 269 -17.15 -8.41 -29.11
CA ALA A 269 -17.97 -7.21 -29.07
C ALA A 269 -19.04 -7.29 -27.97
N ILE A 270 -19.25 -6.18 -27.27
CA ILE A 270 -20.23 -6.08 -26.18
C ILE A 270 -21.64 -6.23 -26.74
N SER A 271 -22.42 -7.18 -26.20
CA SER A 271 -23.80 -7.42 -26.60
C SER A 271 -24.75 -7.42 -25.41
N ALA A 272 -26.06 -7.36 -25.68
CA ALA A 272 -27.08 -7.42 -24.64
C ALA A 272 -27.05 -8.76 -23.89
N GLU A 273 -26.75 -9.84 -24.61
CA GLU A 273 -26.63 -11.21 -24.09
C GLU A 273 -25.42 -11.35 -23.16
N GLU A 274 -24.27 -10.78 -23.54
CA GLU A 274 -23.06 -10.80 -22.70
C GLU A 274 -23.22 -9.99 -21.42
N LEU A 275 -24.08 -8.97 -21.45
CA LEU A 275 -24.43 -8.13 -20.30
C LEU A 275 -25.67 -8.63 -19.54
N GLN A 276 -26.08 -9.89 -19.76
CA GLN A 276 -27.11 -10.54 -18.97
C GLN A 276 -26.49 -11.09 -17.68
N GLN A 277 -27.11 -10.83 -16.52
CA GLN A 277 -26.58 -11.22 -15.20
C GLN A 277 -25.21 -10.61 -14.86
N VAL A 278 -24.92 -9.43 -15.42
CA VAL A 278 -23.74 -8.64 -15.10
C VAL A 278 -24.17 -7.52 -14.16
N ASP A 279 -23.42 -7.29 -13.10
CA ASP A 279 -23.65 -6.15 -12.18
C ASP A 279 -22.80 -4.94 -12.61
N LEU A 280 -21.57 -5.19 -13.06
CA LEU A 280 -20.62 -4.16 -13.45
C LEU A 280 -19.92 -4.48 -14.77
N LEU A 281 -20.00 -3.57 -15.73
CA LEU A 281 -19.10 -3.54 -16.89
C LEU A 281 -17.89 -2.65 -16.58
N TYR A 282 -16.69 -3.21 -16.66
CA TYR A 282 -15.42 -2.51 -16.47
C TYR A 282 -14.67 -2.42 -17.79
N ILE A 283 -14.52 -1.19 -18.31
CA ILE A 283 -13.75 -0.87 -19.52
C ILE A 283 -12.53 -0.03 -19.10
N ARG A 284 -11.32 -0.44 -19.49
CA ARG A 284 -10.08 0.29 -19.15
C ARG A 284 -9.20 0.54 -20.37
N ALA A 285 -9.06 1.82 -20.71
CA ALA A 285 -8.18 2.34 -21.74
C ALA A 285 -8.37 1.67 -23.13
N PRO A 286 -9.61 1.63 -23.67
CA PRO A 286 -9.93 1.06 -24.99
C PRO A 286 -9.07 1.70 -26.09
N LYS A 287 -8.73 0.94 -27.13
CA LYS A 287 -7.89 1.41 -28.26
C LYS A 287 -8.66 1.65 -29.53
N THR A 288 -9.82 1.01 -29.69
CA THR A 288 -10.62 1.11 -30.91
C THR A 288 -12.01 1.66 -30.61
N ARG A 289 -12.74 2.02 -31.67
CA ARG A 289 -14.08 2.57 -31.59
C ARG A 289 -15.11 1.49 -31.26
N PHE A 290 -16.04 1.79 -30.36
CA PHE A 290 -17.23 0.99 -30.11
C PHE A 290 -18.22 1.12 -31.28
N SER A 291 -18.74 -0.01 -31.75
CA SER A 291 -19.80 -0.04 -32.75
C SER A 291 -21.10 0.57 -32.19
N ARG A 292 -22.00 0.96 -33.09
CA ARG A 292 -23.31 1.49 -32.69
C ARG A 292 -24.10 0.50 -31.82
N SER A 293 -24.05 -0.80 -32.14
CA SER A 293 -24.71 -1.85 -31.37
C SER A 293 -24.15 -2.00 -29.97
N GLU A 294 -22.83 -1.87 -29.79
CA GLU A 294 -22.18 -1.91 -28.47
C GLU A 294 -22.60 -0.71 -27.63
N VAL A 295 -22.58 0.50 -28.23
CA VAL A 295 -23.04 1.71 -27.56
C VAL A 295 -24.49 1.57 -27.11
N GLU A 296 -25.38 1.09 -27.98
CA GLU A 296 -26.78 0.85 -27.65
C GLU A 296 -26.95 -0.20 -26.53
N ALA A 297 -26.16 -1.29 -26.56
CA ALA A 297 -26.18 -2.35 -25.55
C ALA A 297 -25.72 -1.85 -24.17
N VAL A 298 -24.62 -1.09 -24.10
CA VAL A 298 -24.08 -0.51 -22.86
C VAL A 298 -25.06 0.50 -22.26
N ILE A 299 -25.62 1.40 -23.08
CA ILE A 299 -26.62 2.37 -22.61
C ILE A 299 -27.86 1.65 -22.05
N ALA A 300 -28.35 0.62 -22.76
CA ALA A 300 -29.50 -0.17 -22.31
C ALA A 300 -29.19 -0.94 -21.02
N PHE A 301 -27.97 -1.44 -20.87
CA PHE A 301 -27.49 -2.10 -19.66
C PHE A 301 -27.49 -1.18 -18.45
N ILE A 302 -26.97 0.04 -18.60
CA ILE A 302 -26.94 1.00 -17.50
C ILE A 302 -28.35 1.44 -17.09
N ARG A 303 -29.22 1.71 -18.09
CA ARG A 303 -30.61 2.13 -17.83
C ARG A 303 -31.47 1.09 -17.11
N ARG A 304 -31.11 -0.20 -17.21
CA ARG A 304 -31.84 -1.29 -16.54
C ARG A 304 -31.27 -1.65 -15.16
N GLY A 305 -30.32 -0.86 -14.63
CA GLY A 305 -29.73 -1.08 -13.31
C GLY A 305 -28.29 -1.57 -13.32
N GLY A 306 -27.72 -1.88 -14.49
CA GLY A 306 -26.31 -2.23 -14.58
C GLY A 306 -25.38 -1.05 -14.29
N SER A 307 -24.18 -1.33 -13.82
CA SER A 307 -23.19 -0.30 -13.51
C SER A 307 -21.99 -0.31 -14.46
N LEU A 308 -21.36 0.85 -14.65
CA LEU A 308 -20.20 1.06 -15.52
C LEU A 308 -19.03 1.66 -14.74
N LEU A 309 -17.87 1.01 -14.79
CA LEU A 309 -16.59 1.61 -14.45
C LEU A 309 -15.81 1.82 -15.75
N LEU A 310 -15.58 3.07 -16.11
CA LEU A 310 -14.91 3.42 -17.36
C LEU A 310 -13.65 4.23 -17.09
N VAL A 311 -12.51 3.72 -17.52
CA VAL A 311 -11.20 4.34 -17.27
C VAL A 311 -10.58 4.74 -18.59
N MET A 312 -10.20 6.00 -18.71
CA MET A 312 -9.42 6.54 -19.82
C MET A 312 -8.08 7.06 -19.31
N ASP A 313 -7.22 7.47 -20.24
CA ASP A 313 -5.93 8.08 -19.98
C ASP A 313 -5.69 9.19 -21.00
N GLU A 314 -4.61 9.95 -20.85
CA GLU A 314 -4.20 11.05 -21.74
C GLU A 314 -4.15 10.64 -23.23
N GLU A 315 -4.31 11.59 -24.15
CA GLU A 315 -4.51 11.37 -25.60
C GLU A 315 -3.44 10.51 -26.25
N ARG A 316 -2.17 10.66 -25.82
CA ARG A 316 -1.06 9.85 -26.34
C ARG A 316 -1.16 8.35 -25.98
N ARG A 317 -1.94 7.97 -24.96
CA ARG A 317 -2.16 6.58 -24.53
C ARG A 317 -3.51 6.06 -24.99
N THR A 318 -4.53 6.90 -24.94
CA THR A 318 -5.91 6.53 -25.23
C THR A 318 -6.61 7.69 -25.92
N SER A 319 -6.74 7.60 -27.25
CA SER A 319 -7.31 8.69 -28.05
C SER A 319 -8.81 8.80 -27.85
N LEU A 320 -9.29 9.99 -27.48
CA LEU A 320 -10.70 10.23 -27.26
C LEU A 320 -11.48 10.20 -28.58
N ASN A 321 -10.88 10.74 -29.65
CA ASN A 321 -11.48 10.76 -30.97
C ASN A 321 -11.50 9.38 -31.64
N ALA A 322 -10.40 8.61 -31.50
CA ALA A 322 -10.31 7.28 -32.12
C ALA A 322 -11.28 6.29 -31.49
N THR A 323 -11.44 6.32 -30.16
CA THR A 323 -12.35 5.44 -29.43
C THR A 323 -13.80 5.89 -29.48
N ALA A 324 -14.05 7.20 -29.62
CA ALA A 324 -15.37 7.81 -29.45
C ALA A 324 -16.07 7.38 -28.15
N VAL A 325 -15.30 7.07 -27.10
CA VAL A 325 -15.81 6.44 -25.86
C VAL A 325 -16.88 7.29 -25.15
N ASN A 326 -16.88 8.61 -25.37
CA ASN A 326 -17.89 9.52 -24.86
C ASN A 326 -19.31 9.18 -25.34
N ASP A 327 -19.46 8.46 -26.46
CA ASP A 327 -20.78 8.03 -26.95
C ASP A 327 -21.47 7.05 -25.97
N LEU A 328 -20.71 6.34 -25.12
CA LEU A 328 -21.24 5.48 -24.06
C LEU A 328 -21.86 6.26 -22.89
N ILE A 329 -21.31 7.45 -22.58
CA ILE A 329 -21.57 8.15 -21.31
C ILE A 329 -22.27 9.51 -21.45
N LYS A 330 -22.19 10.15 -22.63
CA LYS A 330 -22.92 11.39 -22.94
C LYS A 330 -24.42 11.33 -22.65
N PRO A 331 -25.15 10.22 -22.93
CA PRO A 331 -26.57 10.12 -22.61
C PRO A 331 -26.91 10.26 -21.12
N PHE A 332 -25.91 10.09 -20.25
CA PHE A 332 -26.03 10.23 -18.79
C PHE A 332 -25.47 11.56 -18.26
N GLY A 333 -25.08 12.46 -19.17
CA GLY A 333 -24.55 13.79 -18.83
C GLY A 333 -23.10 13.76 -18.34
N LEU A 334 -22.33 12.74 -18.73
CA LEU A 334 -20.91 12.58 -18.39
C LEU A 334 -20.04 12.70 -19.64
N ALA A 335 -18.81 13.20 -19.49
CA ALA A 335 -17.83 13.20 -20.57
C ALA A 335 -16.39 13.24 -20.05
N PHE A 336 -15.48 12.56 -20.76
CA PHE A 336 -14.06 12.88 -20.76
C PHE A 336 -13.82 14.14 -21.60
N ALA A 337 -12.99 15.03 -21.09
CA ALA A 337 -12.56 16.25 -21.73
C ALA A 337 -11.07 16.18 -22.12
N ASP A 338 -10.46 17.35 -22.31
CA ASP A 338 -9.06 17.49 -22.68
C ASP A 338 -8.12 16.92 -21.60
N ASP A 339 -6.88 16.66 -22.01
CA ASP A 339 -5.82 16.24 -21.11
C ASP A 339 -5.61 17.30 -20.03
N THR A 340 -5.41 16.85 -18.79
CA THR A 340 -4.99 17.74 -17.72
C THR A 340 -3.51 18.11 -17.89
N PRO A 341 -3.04 19.21 -17.29
CA PRO A 341 -1.62 19.53 -17.31
C PRO A 341 -0.78 18.37 -16.79
N TYR A 342 0.15 17.88 -17.61
CA TYR A 342 1.08 16.84 -17.21
C TYR A 342 1.98 17.36 -16.09
N LEU A 343 1.97 16.66 -14.96
CA LEU A 343 2.84 16.92 -13.82
C LEU A 343 3.32 15.57 -13.29
N HIS A 344 4.59 15.26 -13.54
CA HIS A 344 5.15 13.95 -13.22
C HIS A 344 4.95 13.59 -11.74
N ASN A 345 4.34 12.42 -11.51
CA ASN A 345 4.07 11.85 -10.18
C ASN A 345 3.54 12.91 -9.19
N CYS A 346 2.61 13.74 -9.65
CA CYS A 346 2.02 14.80 -8.83
C CYS A 346 1.03 14.28 -7.80
N GLY A 347 0.46 13.10 -8.06
CA GLY A 347 -0.56 12.52 -7.22
C GLY A 347 -1.94 13.15 -7.41
N ALA A 348 -2.95 12.46 -6.92
CA ALA A 348 -4.31 12.93 -6.85
C ALA A 348 -4.94 12.62 -5.48
N ILE A 349 -5.90 13.45 -5.06
CA ILE A 349 -6.65 13.24 -3.83
C ILE A 349 -8.11 12.91 -4.16
N CYS A 350 -8.65 11.89 -3.53
CA CYS A 350 -10.06 11.55 -3.59
C CYS A 350 -10.65 11.76 -2.19
N PRO A 351 -11.34 12.89 -1.94
CA PRO A 351 -11.79 13.25 -0.62
C PRO A 351 -12.80 12.26 -0.05
N ALA A 352 -12.90 12.20 1.28
CA ALA A 352 -13.97 11.49 1.96
C ALA A 352 -15.34 11.98 1.48
N GLY A 353 -16.27 11.05 1.29
CA GLY A 353 -17.60 11.30 0.74
C GLY A 353 -18.38 10.00 0.55
N ASP A 354 -19.25 9.97 -0.46
CA ASP A 354 -20.15 8.82 -0.69
C ASP A 354 -19.40 7.54 -1.07
N ILE A 355 -18.25 7.66 -1.74
CA ILE A 355 -17.43 6.53 -2.20
C ILE A 355 -16.38 6.17 -1.15
N HIS A 356 -15.71 7.16 -0.57
CA HIS A 356 -14.57 6.96 0.32
C HIS A 356 -14.86 7.39 1.75
N SER A 357 -14.57 6.52 2.71
CA SER A 357 -14.78 6.84 4.13
C SER A 357 -13.76 7.84 4.71
N VAL A 358 -12.63 7.99 4.05
CA VAL A 358 -11.53 8.93 4.36
C VAL A 358 -10.91 9.42 3.06
N ASP A 359 -10.15 10.51 3.11
CA ASP A 359 -9.37 10.97 1.95
C ASP A 359 -8.41 9.86 1.46
N ARG A 360 -8.35 9.66 0.14
CA ARG A 360 -7.46 8.70 -0.52
C ARG A 360 -6.40 9.41 -1.34
N GLU A 361 -5.16 8.99 -1.16
CA GLU A 361 -4.02 9.39 -1.97
C GLU A 361 -3.78 8.36 -3.08
N VAL A 362 -3.86 8.78 -4.35
CA VAL A 362 -3.72 7.89 -5.51
C VAL A 362 -2.67 8.39 -6.51
N PRO A 363 -1.99 7.49 -7.23
CA PRO A 363 -0.97 7.85 -8.20
C PRO A 363 -1.60 8.62 -9.36
N PHE A 364 -0.90 9.69 -9.76
CA PHE A 364 -1.30 10.51 -10.89
C PHE A 364 -0.08 11.21 -11.48
N SER A 365 0.07 11.20 -12.80
CA SER A 365 1.12 11.98 -13.49
C SER A 365 0.57 12.91 -14.57
N GLY A 366 -0.67 12.72 -14.96
CA GLY A 366 -1.29 13.35 -16.11
C GLY A 366 -2.36 12.42 -16.64
N GLY A 367 -3.53 12.98 -16.93
CA GLY A 367 -4.67 12.22 -17.38
C GLY A 367 -5.60 13.14 -18.14
N ARG A 368 -6.91 12.96 -17.96
CA ARG A 368 -7.95 13.80 -18.55
C ARG A 368 -8.85 14.39 -17.50
N ALA A 369 -9.32 15.60 -17.79
CA ALA A 369 -10.42 16.17 -17.04
C ALA A 369 -11.70 15.38 -17.33
N VAL A 370 -12.56 15.26 -16.33
CA VAL A 370 -13.91 14.71 -16.47
C VAL A 370 -14.94 15.76 -16.15
N THR A 371 -16.11 15.66 -16.78
CA THR A 371 -17.21 16.62 -16.59
C THR A 371 -18.54 15.91 -16.40
N GLY A 372 -19.46 16.60 -15.72
CA GLY A 372 -20.73 16.03 -15.29
C GLY A 372 -20.60 15.16 -14.05
N GLY A 373 -21.74 14.64 -13.58
CA GLY A 373 -21.78 13.81 -12.37
C GLY A 373 -21.39 14.55 -11.09
N GLN A 374 -21.03 13.79 -10.06
CA GLN A 374 -20.47 14.27 -8.80
C GLN A 374 -18.96 14.00 -8.79
N PRO A 375 -18.10 15.04 -8.86
CA PRO A 375 -16.66 14.84 -8.85
C PRO A 375 -16.21 14.35 -7.47
N PHE A 376 -15.36 13.31 -7.45
CA PHE A 376 -14.86 12.72 -6.20
C PHE A 376 -13.34 12.50 -6.19
N GLY A 377 -12.63 12.82 -7.28
CA GLY A 377 -11.17 12.72 -7.35
C GLY A 377 -10.57 13.85 -8.15
N PHE A 378 -9.50 14.45 -7.62
CA PHE A 378 -8.86 15.66 -8.14
C PHE A 378 -7.36 15.47 -8.28
N GLN A 379 -6.82 15.80 -9.45
CA GLN A 379 -5.37 15.90 -9.63
C GLN A 379 -4.80 16.95 -8.67
N LEU A 380 -3.60 16.73 -8.12
CA LEU A 380 -2.88 17.75 -7.39
C LEU A 380 -2.02 18.60 -8.33
N ASP A 381 -2.05 19.92 -8.13
CA ASP A 381 -1.18 20.84 -8.84
C ASP A 381 0.26 20.82 -8.26
N LYS A 382 1.14 21.67 -8.79
CA LYS A 382 2.54 21.76 -8.34
C LYS A 382 2.70 22.11 -6.84
N ASN A 383 1.70 22.78 -6.26
CA ASN A 383 1.70 23.18 -4.85
C ASN A 383 1.04 22.12 -3.95
N GLY A 384 0.40 21.09 -4.53
CA GLY A 384 -0.39 20.11 -3.78
C GLY A 384 -1.83 20.55 -3.54
N GLU A 385 -2.30 21.56 -4.26
CA GLU A 385 -3.68 22.02 -4.21
C GLU A 385 -4.53 21.23 -5.21
N ARG A 386 -5.85 21.15 -4.96
CA ARG A 386 -6.77 20.45 -5.85
C ARG A 386 -6.89 21.20 -7.18
N GLY A 387 -6.50 20.51 -8.25
CA GLY A 387 -6.68 20.93 -9.63
C GLY A 387 -7.96 20.37 -10.24
N GLN A 388 -7.88 19.96 -11.49
CA GLN A 388 -9.04 19.48 -12.24
C GLN A 388 -9.54 18.12 -11.73
N PRO A 389 -10.86 17.88 -11.76
CA PRO A 389 -11.41 16.57 -11.46
C PRO A 389 -10.99 15.57 -12.54
N PHE A 390 -10.48 14.42 -12.10
CA PHE A 390 -10.22 13.28 -12.97
C PHE A 390 -11.20 12.13 -12.71
N ALA A 391 -11.97 12.17 -11.61
CA ALA A 391 -12.93 11.13 -11.26
C ALA A 391 -14.31 11.73 -10.94
N THR A 392 -15.36 11.17 -11.52
CA THR A 392 -16.75 11.57 -11.23
C THR A 392 -17.67 10.36 -11.24
N SER A 393 -18.74 10.43 -10.45
CA SER A 393 -19.76 9.39 -10.34
C SER A 393 -21.14 9.91 -10.73
N LYS A 394 -22.04 8.98 -11.11
CA LYS A 394 -23.41 9.31 -11.46
C LYS A 394 -24.35 8.14 -11.16
N ASP A 395 -25.36 8.38 -10.34
CA ASP A 395 -26.51 7.50 -10.25
C ASP A 395 -27.43 7.71 -11.46
N VAL A 396 -27.97 6.60 -11.97
CA VAL A 396 -28.86 6.55 -13.12
C VAL A 396 -30.24 6.07 -12.66
N ALA A 397 -31.28 6.71 -13.18
CA ALA A 397 -32.65 6.26 -12.95
C ALA A 397 -32.81 4.80 -13.41
N GLY A 398 -33.24 3.93 -12.50
CA GLY A 398 -33.23 2.47 -12.70
C GLY A 398 -32.21 1.72 -11.84
N GLY A 399 -31.41 2.42 -11.02
CA GLY A 399 -30.50 1.84 -10.04
C GLY A 399 -29.05 1.67 -10.51
N GLY A 400 -28.78 1.91 -11.79
CA GLY A 400 -27.44 1.78 -12.35
C GLY A 400 -26.51 2.91 -11.90
N ARG A 401 -25.21 2.64 -11.82
CA ARG A 401 -24.20 3.63 -11.42
C ARG A 401 -23.10 3.73 -12.46
N ILE A 402 -22.59 4.93 -12.70
CA ILE A 402 -21.44 5.15 -13.57
C ILE A 402 -20.33 5.81 -12.76
N ILE A 403 -19.11 5.26 -12.85
CA ILE A 403 -17.88 5.95 -12.49
C ILE A 403 -17.03 6.10 -13.74
N ILE A 404 -16.50 7.30 -13.96
CA ILE A 404 -15.46 7.53 -14.96
C ILE A 404 -14.18 8.05 -14.31
N LEU A 405 -13.03 7.49 -14.71
CA LEU A 405 -11.70 7.89 -14.24
C LEU A 405 -10.84 8.31 -15.45
N GLY A 406 -10.30 9.52 -15.41
CA GLY A 406 -9.47 10.12 -16.46
C GLY A 406 -7.99 9.75 -16.39
N ASP A 407 -7.59 8.82 -15.52
CA ASP A 407 -6.21 8.37 -15.40
C ASP A 407 -6.14 6.86 -15.16
N GLY A 408 -5.29 6.19 -15.94
CA GLY A 408 -5.12 4.74 -15.92
C GLY A 408 -4.27 4.22 -14.76
N MET A 409 -3.51 5.10 -14.09
CA MET A 409 -2.65 4.74 -12.95
C MET A 409 -3.49 4.58 -11.67
N ALA A 410 -4.47 5.47 -11.46
CA ALA A 410 -5.42 5.39 -10.34
C ALA A 410 -6.19 4.06 -10.33
N ALA A 411 -6.46 3.49 -11.50
CA ALA A 411 -7.07 2.18 -11.67
C ALA A 411 -6.06 1.02 -11.84
N GLY A 412 -4.76 1.33 -11.90
CA GLY A 412 -3.68 0.38 -12.17
C GLY A 412 -2.92 -0.08 -10.93
N LEU A 413 -3.38 0.28 -9.73
CA LEU A 413 -2.77 -0.11 -8.45
C LEU A 413 -1.28 0.28 -8.31
N MET A 414 -0.87 1.38 -8.93
CA MET A 414 0.57 1.70 -9.09
C MET A 414 1.20 2.44 -7.91
N GLY A 415 0.41 3.07 -7.03
CA GLY A 415 0.94 3.91 -5.95
C GLY A 415 1.30 3.09 -4.72
N THR A 416 2.34 3.52 -4.01
CA THR A 416 2.87 2.82 -2.83
C THR A 416 2.99 3.76 -1.62
N PRO A 417 3.08 3.20 -0.39
CA PRO A 417 3.27 4.00 0.83
C PRO A 417 4.52 4.88 0.85
N ASP A 418 5.59 4.46 0.18
CA ASP A 418 6.87 5.18 0.15
C ASP A 418 7.03 6.07 -1.09
N GLY A 419 6.05 6.05 -1.99
CA GLY A 419 6.03 6.93 -3.13
C GLY A 419 5.97 8.39 -2.70
N GLN A 420 6.74 9.24 -3.38
CA GLN A 420 6.83 10.66 -3.07
C GLN A 420 6.32 11.48 -4.26
N ARG A 421 5.70 12.62 -3.98
CA ARG A 421 5.28 13.54 -5.05
C ARG A 421 6.53 14.10 -5.73
N LEU A 422 6.60 14.00 -7.05
CA LEU A 422 7.73 14.48 -7.86
C LEU A 422 7.33 15.66 -8.76
N SER A 423 6.37 16.47 -8.31
CA SER A 423 5.92 17.65 -9.05
C SER A 423 7.08 18.61 -9.31
N GLY A 424 7.35 18.90 -10.59
CA GLY A 424 8.47 19.75 -11.00
C GLY A 424 9.80 19.02 -11.16
N VAL A 425 9.86 17.70 -10.89
CA VAL A 425 10.99 16.84 -11.23
C VAL A 425 10.80 16.30 -12.64
N SER A 426 11.90 16.19 -13.40
CA SER A 426 11.88 15.56 -14.72
C SER A 426 11.39 14.11 -14.64
N ARG A 427 10.60 13.71 -15.63
CA ARG A 427 10.05 12.35 -15.71
C ARG A 427 11.16 11.31 -15.88
N ASP A 428 11.32 10.44 -14.88
CA ASP A 428 12.13 9.21 -14.97
C ASP A 428 11.34 8.00 -14.42
N PRO A 429 10.56 7.31 -15.28
CA PRO A 429 9.71 6.22 -14.84
C PRO A 429 10.49 5.02 -14.28
N THR A 430 11.77 4.87 -14.60
CA THR A 430 12.59 3.72 -14.18
C THR A 430 13.05 3.84 -12.73
N GLN A 431 13.07 5.06 -12.21
CA GLN A 431 13.47 5.40 -10.84
C GLN A 431 12.29 5.99 -10.04
N THR A 432 11.08 5.98 -10.59
CA THR A 432 9.90 6.56 -9.93
C THR A 432 9.20 5.52 -9.06
N THR A 433 9.22 5.73 -7.75
CA THR A 433 8.23 5.15 -6.84
C THR A 433 6.99 6.05 -6.84
N TYR A 434 5.89 5.55 -7.38
CA TYR A 434 4.68 6.36 -7.55
C TYR A 434 4.01 6.65 -6.21
N TRP A 435 3.72 7.92 -5.95
CA TRP A 435 2.95 8.36 -4.79
C TRP A 435 1.52 7.83 -4.86
N GLY A 436 0.88 7.62 -3.72
CA GLY A 436 -0.51 7.19 -3.65
C GLY A 436 -0.67 5.88 -2.90
N LYS A 437 -0.45 5.95 -1.59
CA LYS A 437 -0.48 4.80 -0.67
C LYS A 437 -1.82 4.06 -0.64
N ASP A 438 -2.89 4.70 -1.08
CA ASP A 438 -4.25 4.19 -0.97
C ASP A 438 -4.77 3.52 -2.25
N SER A 439 -3.94 3.33 -3.29
CA SER A 439 -4.37 2.84 -4.61
C SER A 439 -5.30 1.61 -4.55
N SER A 440 -4.94 0.60 -3.75
CA SER A 440 -5.76 -0.61 -3.62
C SER A 440 -7.06 -0.35 -2.87
N VAL A 441 -7.04 0.46 -1.82
CA VAL A 441 -8.24 0.75 -1.04
C VAL A 441 -9.19 1.63 -1.83
N PHE A 442 -8.65 2.60 -2.57
CA PHE A 442 -9.38 3.44 -3.51
C PHE A 442 -10.15 2.60 -4.53
N LEU A 443 -9.47 1.67 -5.23
CA LEU A 443 -10.13 0.86 -6.25
C LEU A 443 -11.18 -0.10 -5.66
N THR A 444 -10.92 -0.67 -4.47
CA THR A 444 -11.90 -1.46 -3.72
C THR A 444 -13.16 -0.65 -3.41
N GLU A 445 -13.01 0.55 -2.85
CA GLU A 445 -14.16 1.40 -2.51
C GLU A 445 -14.92 1.86 -3.77
N VAL A 446 -14.22 2.19 -4.86
CA VAL A 446 -14.83 2.51 -6.16
C VAL A 446 -15.68 1.35 -6.68
N ILE A 447 -15.14 0.14 -6.73
CA ILE A 447 -15.88 -1.04 -7.23
C ILE A 447 -17.03 -1.39 -6.30
N ALA A 448 -16.81 -1.39 -4.98
CA ALA A 448 -17.85 -1.69 -4.00
C ALA A 448 -19.02 -0.68 -4.07
N TRP A 449 -18.72 0.62 -4.20
CA TRP A 449 -19.75 1.64 -4.38
C TRP A 449 -20.51 1.45 -5.69
N THR A 450 -19.82 1.02 -6.75
CA THR A 450 -20.42 0.80 -8.07
C THR A 450 -21.32 -0.44 -8.11
N LEU A 451 -20.98 -1.48 -7.34
CA LEU A 451 -21.74 -2.73 -7.18
C LEU A 451 -22.90 -2.64 -6.17
N LYS A 452 -23.03 -1.53 -5.45
CA LYS A 452 -24.08 -1.37 -4.44
C LYS A 452 -25.45 -1.28 -5.10
N ASN A 453 -26.19 -2.38 -5.07
CA ASN A 453 -27.62 -2.41 -5.41
C ASN A 453 -28.41 -1.84 -4.22
N GLU A 454 -29.31 -0.89 -4.49
CA GLU A 454 -30.26 -0.36 -3.48
C GLU A 454 -31.44 -1.29 -3.22
#